data_AF-A0A7N0UZ05-F1
#
_entry.id   AF-A0A7N0UZ05-F1
#
_cell.length_a   1.000
_cell.length_b   1.000
_cell.length_c   1.000
_cell.angle_alpha   90.00
_cell.angle_beta   90.00
_cell.angle_gamma   90.00
#
_symmetry.space_group_name_H-M   'P 1'
#
loop_
_entity.id
_entity.type
_entity.pdbx_description
1 polymer ?
#
loop_
_entity_poly.entity_id
_entity_poly.type
_entity_poly.pdbx_seq_one_letter_code
_entity_poly.pdbx_strand_id
1 'polypeptide(L)'
;MEGGAELLAKGSGTREKIVYIWDMDETIILLKSLLNGSYAGGFNGSKDVQQGIELGKMWEKHILQVCDDYFFYEQVENYNSPSLDALSEYDDGRELGDYDFRNDNLGPPSDDVNKRKLAYRYRMISKTYQQGLRNNVDQDMVREWNELYELTDKYTDGWLSSGIQSCTVLLGAVFWTK
;
A
#
# COMPACT_ATOMS: atom_id res chain seq x y z
N MET A 1 28.84 57.46 -20.12
CA MET A 1 27.40 57.38 -20.44
C MET A 1 27.18 56.04 -21.11
N GLU A 2 27.15 54.96 -20.32
CA GLU A 2 25.93 54.47 -19.65
C GLU A 2 24.75 54.35 -20.61
N GLY A 3 24.34 53.09 -20.82
CA GLY A 3 23.22 52.68 -21.63
C GLY A 3 23.05 51.17 -21.49
N GLY A 4 22.87 50.72 -20.24
CA GLY A 4 22.62 49.33 -19.92
C GLY A 4 21.27 48.87 -20.46
N ALA A 5 21.29 47.85 -21.31
CA ALA A 5 20.14 47.00 -21.56
C ALA A 5 20.41 45.66 -20.87
N GLU A 6 20.01 45.61 -19.60
CA GLU A 6 19.94 44.37 -18.82
C GLU A 6 18.78 43.55 -19.38
N LEU A 7 19.07 42.64 -20.30
CA LEU A 7 18.14 41.58 -20.70
C LEU A 7 18.05 40.57 -19.55
N LEU A 8 17.18 40.88 -18.59
CA LEU A 8 16.65 39.92 -17.64
C LEU A 8 15.86 38.85 -18.41
N ALA A 9 16.54 37.82 -18.88
CA ALA A 9 15.91 36.54 -19.17
C ALA A 9 15.48 35.92 -17.83
N LYS A 10 14.35 36.40 -17.29
CA LYS A 10 13.55 35.64 -16.33
C LYS A 10 13.04 34.41 -17.06
N GLY A 11 13.85 33.36 -17.11
CA GLY A 11 13.37 32.02 -17.37
C GLY A 11 12.43 31.66 -16.23
N SER A 12 11.13 31.87 -16.41
CA SER A 12 10.12 31.19 -15.61
C SER A 12 10.17 29.72 -16.00
N GLY A 13 11.16 29.00 -15.48
CA GLY A 13 11.28 27.56 -15.65
C GLY A 13 10.11 26.91 -14.95
N THR A 14 9.03 26.66 -15.69
CA THR A 14 7.97 25.75 -15.26
C THR A 14 8.66 24.42 -15.00
N ARG A 15 8.83 24.03 -13.73
CA ARG A 15 9.30 22.68 -13.41
C ARG A 15 8.30 21.72 -14.02
N GLU A 16 8.72 21.01 -15.06
CA GLU A 16 7.93 19.95 -15.66
C GLU A 16 7.65 18.91 -14.56
N LYS A 17 6.37 18.68 -14.28
CA LYS A 17 5.93 17.70 -13.30
C LYS A 17 5.72 16.39 -14.04
N ILE A 18 6.59 15.42 -13.79
CA ILE A 18 6.42 14.06 -14.28
C ILE A 18 5.60 13.29 -13.26
N VAL A 19 4.54 12.61 -13.72
CA VAL A 19 3.68 11.76 -12.90
C VAL A 19 3.82 10.33 -13.40
N TYR A 20 4.26 9.43 -12.52
CA TYR A 20 4.35 8.00 -12.80
C TYR A 20 3.11 7.30 -12.23
N ILE A 21 2.39 6.56 -13.08
CA ILE A 21 1.25 5.74 -12.69
C ILE A 21 1.70 4.29 -12.81
N TRP A 22 1.56 3.54 -11.72
CA TRP A 22 2.00 2.15 -11.63
C TRP A 22 0.82 1.22 -11.53
N ASP A 23 0.92 0.09 -12.22
CA ASP A 23 0.15 -1.10 -11.86
C ASP A 23 0.86 -1.82 -10.70
N MET A 24 0.10 -2.50 -9.85
CA MET A 24 0.63 -3.16 -8.65
C MET A 24 0.95 -4.63 -8.92
N ASP A 25 -0.07 -5.41 -9.28
CA ASP A 25 0.05 -6.84 -9.52
C ASP A 25 0.78 -7.12 -10.82
N GLU A 26 1.67 -8.11 -10.81
CA GLU A 26 2.50 -8.52 -11.94
C GLU A 26 3.39 -7.41 -12.53
N THR A 27 3.56 -6.32 -11.77
CA THR A 27 4.44 -5.20 -12.11
C THR A 27 5.38 -4.90 -10.94
N ILE A 28 4.85 -4.46 -9.79
CA ILE A 28 5.64 -4.22 -8.57
C ILE A 28 5.75 -5.51 -7.75
N ILE A 29 4.66 -6.27 -7.64
CA ILE A 29 4.58 -7.53 -6.90
C ILE A 29 4.13 -8.69 -7.80
N LEU A 30 4.38 -9.93 -7.41
CA LEU A 30 4.07 -11.14 -8.21
C LEU A 30 3.08 -12.08 -7.49
N LEU A 31 2.00 -11.56 -6.89
CA LEU A 31 1.15 -12.39 -6.04
C LEU A 31 0.27 -13.36 -6.86
N LYS A 32 -0.40 -12.89 -7.91
CA LYS A 32 -1.37 -13.70 -8.67
C LYS A 32 -0.66 -14.82 -9.43
N SER A 33 0.48 -14.53 -10.05
CA SER A 33 1.27 -15.49 -10.80
C SER A 33 1.94 -16.54 -9.92
N LEU A 34 2.25 -16.22 -8.66
CA LEU A 34 2.64 -17.20 -7.65
C LEU A 34 1.46 -18.12 -7.30
N LEU A 35 0.29 -17.55 -6.94
CA LEU A 35 -0.89 -18.31 -6.52
C LEU A 35 -1.39 -19.30 -7.58
N ASN A 36 -1.38 -18.91 -8.85
CA ASN A 36 -1.83 -19.77 -9.96
C ASN A 36 -0.69 -20.57 -10.62
N GLY A 37 0.56 -20.42 -10.13
CA GLY A 37 1.74 -21.12 -10.66
C GLY A 37 2.22 -20.65 -12.03
N SER A 38 1.59 -19.64 -12.63
CA SER A 38 1.94 -19.17 -13.98
C SER A 38 3.31 -18.50 -14.03
N TYR A 39 3.81 -17.96 -12.90
CA TYR A 39 5.16 -17.41 -12.80
C TYR A 39 6.21 -18.44 -13.25
N ALA A 40 6.15 -19.66 -12.70
CA ALA A 40 7.09 -20.74 -13.01
C ALA A 40 6.94 -21.26 -14.45
N GLY A 41 5.74 -21.18 -15.02
CA GLY A 41 5.43 -21.65 -16.37
C GLY A 41 6.30 -21.01 -17.46
N GLY A 42 6.77 -19.77 -17.24
CA GLY A 42 7.66 -19.06 -18.16
C GLY A 42 9.12 -19.53 -18.14
N PHE A 43 9.52 -20.37 -17.18
CA PHE A 43 10.93 -20.72 -16.92
C PHE A 43 11.33 -22.11 -17.41
N ASN A 44 10.56 -22.72 -18.31
CA ASN A 44 10.85 -24.02 -18.94
C ASN A 44 11.25 -25.13 -17.94
N GLY A 45 10.59 -25.17 -16.77
CA GLY A 45 10.83 -26.18 -15.73
C GLY A 45 12.03 -25.92 -14.83
N SER A 46 12.71 -24.78 -14.94
CA SER A 46 13.84 -24.43 -14.04
C SER A 46 13.39 -23.88 -12.67
N LYS A 47 12.09 -23.62 -12.48
CA LYS A 47 11.50 -23.22 -11.20
C LYS A 47 10.49 -24.26 -10.72
N ASP A 48 10.50 -24.52 -9.40
CA ASP A 48 9.54 -25.39 -8.75
C ASP A 48 8.19 -24.69 -8.63
N VAL A 49 7.21 -25.16 -9.42
CA VAL A 49 5.85 -24.62 -9.45
C VAL A 49 5.17 -24.69 -8.07
N GLN A 50 5.36 -25.80 -7.36
CA GLN A 50 4.71 -26.04 -6.08
C GLN A 50 5.26 -25.10 -5.01
N GLN A 51 6.59 -24.88 -5.00
CA GLN A 51 7.23 -23.90 -4.14
C GLN A 51 6.65 -22.48 -4.37
N GLY A 52 6.49 -22.06 -5.62
CA GLY A 52 5.91 -20.76 -5.95
C GLY A 52 4.49 -20.58 -5.44
N ILE A 53 3.63 -21.60 -5.61
CA ILE A 53 2.26 -21.58 -5.11
C ILE A 53 2.21 -21.50 -3.58
N GLU A 54 3.09 -22.21 -2.88
CA GLU A 54 3.18 -22.17 -1.42
C GLU A 54 3.58 -20.78 -0.91
N LEU A 55 4.58 -20.15 -1.54
CA LEU A 55 4.96 -18.76 -1.23
C LEU A 55 3.79 -17.80 -1.44
N GLY A 56 3.06 -17.93 -2.55
CA GLY A 56 1.88 -17.12 -2.84
C GLY A 56 0.78 -17.27 -1.75
N LYS A 57 0.51 -18.51 -1.33
CA LYS A 57 -0.49 -18.80 -0.27
C LYS A 57 -0.08 -18.24 1.09
N MET A 58 1.22 -18.30 1.42
CA MET A 58 1.73 -17.70 2.65
C MET A 58 1.54 -16.17 2.64
N TRP A 59 1.84 -15.51 1.52
CA TRP A 59 1.58 -14.08 1.37
C TRP A 59 0.10 -13.73 1.47
N GLU A 60 -0.77 -14.44 0.75
CA GLU A 60 -2.22 -14.23 0.79
C GLU A 60 -2.75 -14.33 2.23
N LYS A 61 -2.33 -15.38 2.96
CA LYS A 61 -2.69 -15.55 4.37
C LYS A 61 -2.27 -14.35 5.23
N HIS A 62 -1.03 -13.89 5.10
CA HIS A 62 -0.54 -12.76 5.90
C HIS A 62 -1.21 -11.44 5.50
N ILE A 63 -1.48 -11.21 4.22
CA ILE A 63 -2.19 -10.01 3.73
C ILE A 63 -3.60 -9.97 4.35
N LEU A 64 -4.35 -11.08 4.26
CA LEU A 64 -5.69 -11.16 4.84
C LEU A 64 -5.68 -10.95 6.35
N GLN A 65 -4.74 -11.61 7.05
CA GLN A 65 -4.59 -11.43 8.49
C GLN A 65 -4.33 -9.96 8.85
N VAL A 66 -3.43 -9.28 8.12
CA VAL A 66 -3.13 -7.86 8.37
C VAL A 66 -4.35 -6.98 8.10
N CYS A 67 -5.08 -7.28 7.02
CA CYS A 67 -6.31 -6.58 6.67
C CYS A 67 -7.37 -6.69 7.79
N ASP A 68 -7.58 -7.89 8.33
CA ASP A 68 -8.55 -8.13 9.40
C ASP A 68 -8.12 -7.47 10.72
N ASP A 69 -6.87 -7.71 11.14
CA ASP A 69 -6.37 -7.31 12.46
C ASP A 69 -6.17 -5.79 12.59
N TYR A 70 -5.76 -5.12 11.51
CA TYR A 70 -5.30 -3.71 11.56
C TYR A 70 -6.09 -2.73 10.69
N PHE A 71 -6.86 -3.23 9.72
CA PHE A 71 -7.52 -2.39 8.72
C PHE A 71 -9.04 -2.57 8.62
N PHE A 72 -9.67 -3.17 9.65
CA PHE A 72 -11.12 -3.30 9.74
C PHE A 72 -11.75 -3.99 8.52
N TYR A 73 -11.04 -4.92 7.87
CA TYR A 73 -11.38 -5.41 6.54
C TYR A 73 -12.83 -5.90 6.42
N GLU A 74 -13.28 -6.79 7.32
CA GLU A 74 -14.68 -7.26 7.36
C GLU A 74 -15.72 -6.12 7.38
N GLN A 75 -15.39 -4.98 7.99
CA GLN A 75 -16.31 -3.85 8.16
C GLN A 75 -16.30 -2.90 6.95
N VAL A 76 -15.23 -2.91 6.16
CA VAL A 76 -15.01 -1.97 5.05
C VAL A 76 -15.02 -2.61 3.67
N GLU A 77 -14.89 -3.94 3.57
CA GLU A 77 -14.76 -4.68 2.29
C GLU A 77 -15.90 -4.39 1.31
N ASN A 78 -17.12 -4.24 1.84
CA ASN A 78 -18.34 -3.99 1.06
C ASN A 78 -18.43 -2.56 0.52
N TYR A 79 -17.51 -1.68 0.91
CA TYR A 79 -17.47 -0.27 0.56
C TYR A 79 -16.17 0.11 -0.15
N ASN A 80 -15.67 -0.79 -1.01
CA ASN A 80 -14.42 -0.63 -1.73
C ASN A 80 -14.39 0.68 -2.56
N SER A 81 -13.68 1.68 -2.03
CA SER A 81 -13.46 2.97 -2.66
C SER A 81 -12.01 3.06 -3.13
N PRO A 82 -11.74 3.68 -4.30
CA PRO A 82 -10.37 3.86 -4.78
C PRO A 82 -9.54 4.85 -3.94
N SER A 83 -10.15 5.55 -2.99
CA SER A 83 -9.47 6.53 -2.13
C SER A 83 -9.96 6.47 -0.68
N LEU A 84 -9.02 6.57 0.27
CA LEU A 84 -9.30 6.74 1.70
C LEU A 84 -9.96 8.09 2.02
N ASP A 85 -9.88 9.08 1.11
CA ASP A 85 -10.49 10.40 1.30
C ASP A 85 -11.95 10.45 0.81
N ALA A 86 -12.48 9.36 0.25
CA ALA A 86 -13.80 9.34 -0.39
C ALA A 86 -14.98 9.67 0.55
N LEU A 87 -14.78 9.52 1.86
CA LEU A 87 -15.79 9.83 2.89
C LEU A 87 -15.38 11.00 3.78
N SER A 88 -14.35 11.76 3.39
CA SER A 88 -13.81 12.87 4.18
C SER A 88 -14.85 13.93 4.51
N GLU A 89 -15.86 14.14 3.65
CA GLU A 89 -16.96 15.08 3.90
C GLU A 89 -17.86 14.69 5.09
N TYR A 90 -17.92 13.40 5.44
CA TYR A 90 -18.73 12.89 6.56
C TYR A 90 -17.95 12.80 7.87
N ASP A 91 -16.63 12.90 7.82
CA ASP A 91 -15.78 12.90 9.02
C ASP A 91 -15.88 14.25 9.73
N ASP A 92 -16.33 14.24 10.98
CA ASP A 92 -16.52 15.44 11.80
C ASP A 92 -15.29 15.84 12.62
N GLY A 93 -14.15 15.19 12.42
CA GLY A 93 -12.90 15.57 13.08
C GLY A 93 -12.80 15.13 14.54
N ARG A 94 -13.75 14.34 15.06
CA ARG A 94 -13.70 13.90 16.46
C ARG A 94 -12.43 13.11 16.76
N GLU A 95 -11.93 13.22 17.98
CA GLU A 95 -10.93 12.29 18.49
C GLU A 95 -11.51 10.87 18.57
N LEU A 96 -10.70 9.88 18.17
CA LEU A 96 -11.09 8.47 18.07
C LEU A 96 -10.35 7.57 19.08
N GLY A 97 -9.55 8.15 19.98
CA GLY A 97 -8.74 7.37 20.94
C GLY A 97 -9.57 6.55 21.93
N ASP A 98 -10.77 7.01 22.26
CA ASP A 98 -11.75 6.34 23.13
C ASP A 98 -13.00 5.84 22.35
N TYR A 99 -12.94 5.87 21.02
CA TYR A 99 -14.06 5.44 20.18
C TYR A 99 -14.16 3.92 20.15
N ASP A 100 -15.30 3.39 20.58
CA ASP A 100 -15.56 1.96 20.56
C ASP A 100 -16.09 1.49 19.21
N PHE A 101 -15.18 1.17 18.28
CA PHE A 101 -15.51 0.62 16.96
C PHE A 101 -16.27 -0.70 17.01
N ARG A 102 -16.17 -1.47 18.10
CA ARG A 102 -16.84 -2.78 18.21
C ARG A 102 -18.32 -2.63 18.53
N ASN A 103 -18.69 -1.56 19.23
CA ASN A 103 -20.06 -1.33 19.69
C ASN A 103 -20.74 -0.11 19.06
N ASP A 104 -20.15 0.46 18.00
CA ASP A 104 -20.73 1.63 17.34
C ASP A 104 -21.93 1.32 16.43
N ASN A 105 -22.28 0.05 16.26
CA ASN A 105 -23.38 -0.43 15.42
C ASN A 105 -23.30 0.14 13.99
N LEU A 106 -22.13 0.01 13.35
CA LEU A 106 -22.00 0.33 11.92
C LEU A 106 -23.00 -0.50 11.10
N GLY A 107 -23.93 0.19 10.44
CA GLY A 107 -24.80 -0.38 9.43
C GLY A 107 -24.38 0.03 8.02
N PRO A 108 -25.19 -0.29 7.01
CA PRO A 108 -24.98 0.19 5.65
C PRO A 108 -24.87 1.72 5.59
N PRO A 109 -23.97 2.31 4.77
CA PRO A 109 -23.75 3.75 4.63
C PRO A 109 -24.85 4.43 3.79
N SER A 110 -26.11 4.12 4.08
CA SER A 110 -27.28 4.71 3.45
C SER A 110 -27.64 6.08 4.01
N ASP A 111 -27.10 6.46 5.16
CA ASP A 111 -27.30 7.73 5.84
C ASP A 111 -25.97 8.34 6.30
N ASP A 112 -26.00 9.62 6.66
CA ASP A 112 -24.81 10.36 7.06
C ASP A 112 -24.21 9.85 8.37
N VAL A 113 -25.01 9.20 9.22
CA VAL A 113 -24.53 8.62 10.48
C VAL A 113 -23.62 7.43 10.21
N ASN A 114 -24.04 6.49 9.36
CA ASN A 114 -23.24 5.33 9.00
C ASN A 114 -22.08 5.68 8.08
N LYS A 115 -22.25 6.65 7.17
CA LYS A 115 -21.13 7.19 6.38
C LYS A 115 -20.06 7.81 7.26
N ARG A 116 -20.45 8.53 8.33
CA ARG A 116 -19.51 9.08 9.31
C ARG A 116 -18.76 7.99 10.09
N LYS A 117 -19.46 6.95 10.56
CA LYS A 117 -18.81 5.79 11.21
C LYS A 117 -17.82 5.08 10.29
N LEU A 118 -18.14 4.98 9.00
CA LEU A 118 -17.24 4.43 7.99
C LEU A 118 -16.04 5.37 7.73
N ALA A 119 -16.27 6.69 7.69
CA ALA A 119 -15.21 7.69 7.60
C ALA A 119 -14.22 7.60 8.76
N TYR A 120 -14.68 7.34 9.99
CA TYR A 120 -13.80 7.11 11.14
C TYR A 120 -12.86 5.92 10.94
N ARG A 121 -13.35 4.82 10.36
CA ARG A 121 -12.53 3.65 10.02
C ARG A 121 -11.50 4.01 8.96
N TYR A 122 -11.89 4.75 7.93
CA TYR A 122 -10.98 5.19 6.87
C TYR A 122 -9.87 6.10 7.43
N ARG A 123 -10.21 7.01 8.35
CA ARG A 123 -9.23 7.83 9.06
C ARG A 123 -8.27 6.97 9.89
N MET A 124 -8.77 5.97 10.60
CA MET A 124 -7.92 5.06 11.36
C MET A 124 -7.02 4.21 10.47
N ILE A 125 -7.53 3.66 9.37
CA ILE A 125 -6.76 2.95 8.36
C ILE A 125 -5.63 3.83 7.82
N SER A 126 -5.95 5.07 7.44
CA SER A 126 -4.97 6.07 6.96
C SER A 126 -3.91 6.35 8.02
N LYS A 127 -4.31 6.55 9.27
CA LYS A 127 -3.39 6.77 10.40
C LYS A 127 -2.47 5.57 10.64
N THR A 128 -3.02 4.35 10.69
CA THR A 128 -2.26 3.11 10.87
C THR A 128 -1.24 2.94 9.75
N TYR A 129 -1.65 3.19 8.49
CA TYR A 129 -0.76 3.11 7.33
C TYR A 129 0.36 4.16 7.40
N GLN A 130 0.04 5.41 7.73
CA GLN A 130 1.02 6.50 7.86
C GLN A 130 2.03 6.30 8.99
N GLN A 131 1.61 5.64 10.08
CA GLN A 131 2.49 5.29 11.18
C GLN A 131 3.45 4.15 10.82
N GLY A 132 3.18 3.40 9.75
CA GLY A 132 3.95 2.23 9.38
C GLY A 132 3.50 0.99 10.15
N LEU A 133 3.21 -0.09 9.41
CA LEU A 133 2.70 -1.34 9.99
C LEU A 133 3.64 -1.94 11.04
N ARG A 134 4.96 -1.80 10.87
CA ARG A 134 6.00 -2.30 11.79
C ARG A 134 5.87 -1.77 13.22
N ASN A 135 5.24 -0.61 13.41
CA ASN A 135 5.02 -0.04 14.74
C ASN A 135 3.82 -0.66 15.47
N ASN A 136 2.99 -1.44 14.77
CA ASN A 136 1.75 -2.01 15.28
C ASN A 136 1.79 -3.55 15.40
N VAL A 137 2.80 -4.20 14.81
CA VAL A 137 2.95 -5.67 14.81
C VAL A 137 4.09 -6.11 15.73
N ASP A 138 4.05 -7.35 16.20
CA ASP A 138 5.13 -7.90 17.03
C ASP A 138 6.38 -8.27 16.21
N GLN A 139 7.51 -8.48 16.90
CA GLN A 139 8.79 -8.76 16.25
C GLN A 139 8.86 -10.15 15.61
N ASP A 140 8.09 -11.12 16.08
CA ASP A 140 8.07 -12.47 15.52
C ASP A 140 7.39 -12.45 14.15
N MET A 141 6.24 -11.75 14.03
CA MET A 141 5.58 -11.49 12.74
C MET A 141 6.50 -10.78 11.76
N VAL A 142 7.22 -9.74 12.21
CA VAL A 142 8.17 -9.02 11.34
C VAL A 142 9.27 -9.94 10.85
N ARG A 143 9.79 -10.83 11.71
CA ARG A 143 10.81 -11.81 11.33
C ARG A 143 10.27 -12.78 10.27
N GLU A 144 9.10 -13.37 10.51
CA GLU A 144 8.45 -14.29 9.56
C GLU A 144 8.23 -13.65 8.19
N TRP A 145 7.78 -12.40 8.15
CA TRP A 145 7.57 -11.67 6.89
C TRP A 145 8.87 -11.36 6.16
N ASN A 146 9.95 -11.03 6.87
CA ASN A 146 11.26 -10.82 6.24
C ASN A 146 11.80 -12.12 5.67
N GLU A 147 11.68 -13.24 6.39
CA GLU A 147 12.08 -14.56 5.89
C GLU A 147 11.27 -14.95 4.64
N LEU A 148 9.95 -14.74 4.66
CA LEU A 148 9.10 -14.97 3.50
C LEU A 148 9.47 -14.07 2.31
N TYR A 149 9.80 -12.80 2.57
CA TYR A 149 10.31 -11.88 1.54
C TYR A 149 11.60 -12.39 0.92
N GLU A 150 12.60 -12.77 1.72
CA GLU A 150 13.88 -13.28 1.21
C GLU A 150 13.71 -14.55 0.37
N LEU A 151 12.87 -15.48 0.83
CA LEU A 151 12.55 -16.69 0.08
C LEU A 151 11.86 -16.38 -1.24
N THR A 152 10.90 -15.45 -1.22
CA THR A 152 10.14 -15.05 -2.41
C THR A 152 11.01 -14.30 -3.40
N ASP A 153 11.82 -13.35 -2.94
CA ASP A 153 12.70 -12.56 -3.80
C ASP A 153 13.77 -13.45 -4.45
N LYS A 154 14.33 -14.40 -3.69
CA LYS A 154 15.23 -15.42 -4.24
C LYS A 154 14.53 -16.29 -5.29
N TYR A 155 13.31 -16.76 -5.01
CA TYR A 155 12.54 -17.57 -5.94
C TYR A 155 12.19 -16.78 -7.22
N THR A 156 11.98 -15.46 -7.09
CA THR A 156 11.57 -14.57 -8.18
C THR A 156 12.73 -13.85 -8.88
N ASP A 157 13.97 -14.33 -8.69
CA ASP A 157 15.20 -13.76 -9.27
C ASP A 157 15.41 -12.26 -8.97
N GLY A 158 14.99 -11.81 -7.79
CA GLY A 158 15.16 -10.43 -7.32
C GLY A 158 14.11 -9.44 -7.81
N TRP A 159 12.95 -9.92 -8.29
CA TRP A 159 11.89 -9.05 -8.81
C TRP A 159 11.43 -8.01 -7.78
N LEU A 160 11.16 -8.42 -6.54
CA LEU A 160 10.63 -7.54 -5.50
C LEU A 160 11.66 -6.49 -5.10
N SER A 161 12.93 -6.90 -4.92
CA SER A 161 14.03 -5.99 -4.64
C SER A 161 14.22 -4.96 -5.75
N SER A 162 14.11 -5.39 -7.01
CA SER A 162 14.21 -4.50 -8.18
C SER A 162 13.05 -3.51 -8.26
N GLY A 163 11.83 -3.95 -7.92
CA GLY A 163 10.65 -3.09 -7.81
C GLY A 163 10.83 -2.00 -6.75
N ILE A 164 11.26 -2.36 -5.54
CA ILE A 164 11.51 -1.40 -4.45
C ILE A 164 12.58 -0.39 -4.85
N GLN A 165 13.67 -0.84 -5.47
CA GLN A 165 14.74 0.06 -5.92
C GLN A 165 14.21 1.06 -6.95
N SER A 166 13.42 0.60 -7.92
CA SER A 166 12.81 1.44 -8.94
C SER A 166 11.88 2.50 -8.33
N CYS A 167 11.01 2.09 -7.39
CA CYS A 167 10.14 3.03 -6.66
C CYS A 167 10.94 4.03 -5.83
N THR A 168 12.03 3.62 -5.18
CA THR A 168 12.87 4.50 -4.37
C THR A 168 13.57 5.57 -5.21
N VAL A 169 14.10 5.20 -6.38
CA VAL A 169 14.77 6.14 -7.29
C VAL A 169 13.78 7.15 -7.88
N LEU A 170 12.57 6.70 -8.21
CA LEU A 170 11.57 7.53 -8.90
C LEU A 170 10.74 8.41 -7.94
N LEU A 171 10.52 7.97 -6.70
CA LEU A 171 9.77 8.72 -5.69
C LEU A 171 10.66 9.52 -4.73
N GLY A 172 11.99 9.31 -4.80
CA GLY A 172 12.95 9.84 -3.85
C GLY A 172 12.97 9.05 -2.53
N ALA A 173 14.14 8.95 -1.89
CA ALA A 173 14.40 8.13 -0.69
C ALA A 173 13.56 8.46 0.56
N VAL A 174 12.66 9.44 0.49
CA VAL A 174 11.92 9.99 1.64
C VAL A 174 10.67 9.16 1.97
N PHE A 175 10.12 8.39 1.02
CA PHE A 175 8.83 7.72 1.23
C PHE A 175 8.89 6.35 1.93
N TRP A 176 10.06 5.71 2.03
CA TRP A 176 10.18 4.31 2.47
C TRP A 176 11.00 4.11 3.76
N THR A 177 11.55 5.18 4.35
CA THR A 177 12.41 5.11 5.55
C THR A 177 11.73 5.55 6.85
N LYS A 178 10.39 5.69 6.85
CA LYS A 178 9.60 5.97 8.05
C LYS A 178 8.66 4.83 8.38
#